data_AF-A0A387B864-F1
#
_entry.id   AF-A0A387B864-F1
#
_cell.length_a   1.000
_cell.length_b   1.000
_cell.length_c   1.000
_cell.angle_alpha   90.00
_cell.angle_beta   90.00
_cell.angle_gamma   90.00
#
_symmetry.space_group_name_H-M   'P 1'
#
loop_
_entity.id
_entity.type
_entity.pdbx_description
1 polymer ?
#
loop_
_entity_poly.entity_id
_entity_poly.type
_entity_poly.pdbx_seq_one_letter_code
_entity_poly.pdbx_strand_id
1 'polypeptide(L)'
;MNKESIKKMLDIFGGEEEMASYYKEILSSHQEMLELFFSKYFEKTEGPSCSFDKASFTISKILKALEEKKVLPLQESYDLVKFPQMKEYEGKIAYWCPKTLKNTDEAIELVYSVLSWNFERLASIIKDERK
;
A
#
# COMPACT_ATOMS: atom_id res chain seq x y z
N MET A 1 -2.72 15.11 -16.72
CA MET A 1 -1.34 15.46 -17.15
C MET A 1 -0.80 14.30 -18.00
N ASN A 2 0.13 14.44 -18.95
CA ASN A 2 0.53 13.28 -19.78
C ASN A 2 1.52 12.36 -19.01
N LYS A 3 1.53 11.06 -19.36
CA LYS A 3 2.35 10.01 -18.71
C LYS A 3 3.85 10.35 -18.69
N GLU A 4 4.32 11.06 -19.71
CA GLU A 4 5.70 11.58 -19.86
C GLU A 4 6.05 12.68 -18.87
N SER A 5 5.08 13.49 -18.46
CA SER A 5 5.29 14.58 -17.49
C SER A 5 5.43 14.03 -16.07
N ILE A 6 4.66 12.99 -15.75
CA ILE A 6 4.78 12.24 -14.48
C ILE A 6 6.12 11.50 -14.46
N LYS A 7 6.51 10.86 -15.57
CA LYS A 7 7.81 10.18 -15.70
C LYS A 7 8.98 11.16 -15.54
N LYS A 8 8.91 12.34 -16.16
CA LYS A 8 9.91 13.41 -15.97
C LYS A 8 9.95 13.94 -14.55
N MET A 9 8.82 14.08 -13.85
CA MET A 9 8.84 14.45 -12.43
C MET A 9 9.51 13.36 -11.59
N LEU A 10 9.18 12.10 -11.83
CA LEU A 10 9.81 10.95 -11.15
C LEU A 10 11.32 10.90 -11.41
N ASP A 11 11.75 11.13 -12.66
CA ASP A 11 13.18 11.21 -13.03
C ASP A 11 13.90 12.43 -12.41
N ILE A 12 13.18 13.51 -12.07
CA ILE A 12 13.74 14.72 -11.42
C ILE A 12 13.86 14.54 -9.90
N PHE A 13 12.98 13.74 -9.28
CA PHE A 13 12.97 13.52 -7.82
C PHE A 13 13.86 12.37 -7.35
N GLY A 14 14.44 11.61 -8.28
CA GLY A 14 15.56 10.71 -8.03
C GLY A 14 15.41 9.37 -8.73
N GLY A 15 16.53 8.66 -8.95
CA GLY A 15 16.51 7.33 -9.55
C GLY A 15 15.67 6.32 -8.74
N GLU A 16 15.44 5.11 -9.28
CA GLU A 16 14.65 4.06 -8.60
C GLU A 16 15.05 3.83 -7.12
N GLU A 17 16.33 4.00 -6.78
CA GLU A 17 16.83 3.92 -5.40
C GLU A 17 16.50 5.13 -4.51
N GLU A 18 16.54 6.36 -5.05
CA GLU A 18 16.18 7.57 -4.30
C GLU A 18 14.68 7.62 -4.03
N MET A 19 13.88 7.17 -5.00
CA MET A 19 12.44 7.01 -4.81
C MET A 19 12.14 5.95 -3.76
N ALA A 20 12.79 4.79 -3.78
CA ALA A 20 12.65 3.77 -2.72
C ALA A 20 13.00 4.34 -1.32
N SER A 21 14.03 5.18 -1.22
CA SER A 21 14.40 5.87 0.03
C SER A 21 13.34 6.87 0.47
N TYR A 22 12.84 7.70 -0.44
CA TYR A 22 11.75 8.65 -0.20
C TYR A 22 10.44 7.95 0.19
N TYR A 23 10.13 6.81 -0.44
CA TYR A 23 8.97 6.00 -0.10
C TYR A 23 9.11 5.36 1.27
N LYS A 24 10.29 4.82 1.59
CA LYS A 24 10.57 4.34 2.94
C LYS A 24 10.32 5.46 3.95
N GLU A 25 10.81 6.66 3.68
CA GLU A 25 10.65 7.83 4.55
C GLU A 25 9.18 8.24 4.72
N ILE A 26 8.42 8.41 3.64
CA ILE A 26 6.97 8.72 3.69
C ILE A 26 6.22 7.62 4.44
N LEU A 27 6.46 6.36 4.08
CA LEU A 27 5.71 5.23 4.61
C LEU A 27 6.04 4.97 6.08
N SER A 28 7.28 5.25 6.51
CA SER A 28 7.69 5.14 7.92
C SER A 28 7.24 6.34 8.77
N SER A 29 7.18 7.55 8.20
CA SER A 29 6.82 8.77 8.95
C SER A 29 5.32 9.01 9.05
N HIS A 30 4.51 8.40 8.18
CA HIS A 30 3.06 8.60 8.12
C HIS A 30 2.28 7.29 8.26
N GLN A 31 2.79 6.36 9.06
CA GLN A 31 2.18 5.03 9.25
C GLN A 31 0.70 5.12 9.66
N GLU A 32 0.33 6.03 10.56
CA GLU A 32 -1.06 6.22 11.00
C GLU A 32 -2.00 6.61 9.85
N MET A 33 -1.52 7.47 8.92
CA MET A 33 -2.31 7.85 7.75
C MET A 33 -2.50 6.67 6.80
N LEU A 34 -1.48 5.83 6.64
CA LEU A 34 -1.59 4.62 5.83
C LEU A 34 -2.50 3.59 6.47
N GLU A 35 -2.45 3.43 7.79
CA GLU A 35 -3.33 2.54 8.55
C GLU A 35 -4.78 2.98 8.36
N LEU A 36 -5.06 4.28 8.49
CA LEU A 36 -6.37 4.83 8.22
C LEU A 36 -6.80 4.63 6.77
N PHE A 37 -5.91 4.90 5.81
CA PHE A 37 -6.16 4.72 4.38
C PHE A 37 -6.54 3.27 4.05
N PHE A 38 -5.68 2.32 4.40
CA PHE A 38 -5.91 0.91 4.12
C PHE A 38 -7.11 0.37 4.90
N SER A 39 -7.30 0.80 6.16
CA SER A 39 -8.48 0.42 6.95
C SER A 39 -9.77 0.85 6.26
N LYS A 40 -9.83 2.09 5.74
CA LYS A 40 -10.98 2.58 4.97
C LYS A 40 -11.14 1.90 3.62
N TYR A 41 -10.04 1.61 2.95
CA TYR A 41 -10.06 0.85 1.70
C TYR A 41 -10.64 -0.56 1.92
N PHE A 42 -10.19 -1.30 2.93
CA PHE A 42 -10.70 -2.64 3.23
C PHE A 42 -12.12 -2.62 3.79
N GLU A 43 -12.46 -1.64 4.62
CA GLU A 43 -13.85 -1.43 5.07
C GLU A 43 -14.79 -1.29 3.87
N LYS A 44 -14.37 -0.55 2.84
CA LYS A 44 -15.17 -0.31 1.64
C LYS A 44 -15.25 -1.51 0.70
N THR A 45 -14.16 -2.27 0.56
CA THR A 45 -14.02 -3.31 -0.47
C THR A 45 -14.29 -4.72 0.03
N GLU A 46 -13.98 -5.00 1.30
CA GLU A 46 -14.10 -6.32 1.94
C GLU A 46 -15.07 -6.33 3.12
N GLY A 47 -15.48 -5.14 3.60
CA GLY A 47 -16.35 -4.95 4.75
C GLY A 47 -15.57 -4.57 6.02
N PRO A 48 -16.29 -4.12 7.07
CA PRO A 48 -15.68 -3.54 8.27
C PRO A 48 -14.94 -4.56 9.15
N SER A 49 -15.23 -5.86 9.01
CA SER A 49 -14.66 -6.90 9.86
C SER A 49 -13.15 -7.02 9.67
N CYS A 50 -12.41 -6.77 10.75
CA CYS A 50 -10.95 -6.86 10.80
C CYS A 50 -10.26 -6.00 9.73
N SER A 51 -10.86 -4.87 9.34
CA SER A 51 -10.25 -3.96 8.35
C SER A 51 -8.96 -3.33 8.88
N PHE A 52 -8.92 -3.02 10.17
CA PHE A 52 -7.73 -2.53 10.84
C PHE A 52 -6.60 -3.56 10.86
N ASP A 53 -6.88 -4.83 11.20
CA ASP A 53 -5.88 -5.90 11.17
C ASP A 53 -5.26 -6.08 9.78
N LYS A 54 -6.10 -6.02 8.73
CA LYS A 54 -5.64 -6.06 7.33
C LYS A 54 -4.75 -4.87 6.97
N ALA A 55 -5.09 -3.68 7.45
CA ALA A 55 -4.29 -2.48 7.24
C ALA A 55 -2.91 -2.60 7.88
N SER A 56 -2.86 -2.96 9.17
CA SER A 56 -1.60 -3.15 9.89
C SER A 56 -0.73 -4.25 9.27
N PHE A 57 -1.33 -5.38 8.86
CA PHE A 57 -0.62 -6.44 8.15
C PHE A 57 -0.04 -5.98 6.81
N THR A 58 -0.86 -5.27 6.01
CA THR A 58 -0.44 -4.74 4.71
C THR A 58 0.75 -3.80 4.84
N ILE A 59 0.70 -2.89 5.81
CA ILE A 59 1.77 -1.91 6.03
C ILE A 59 3.05 -2.59 6.53
N SER A 60 2.93 -3.52 7.48
CA SER A 60 4.07 -4.31 7.94
C SER A 60 4.77 -5.03 6.77
N LYS A 61 3.98 -5.61 5.86
CA LYS A 61 4.51 -6.27 4.66
C LYS A 61 5.16 -5.28 3.69
N ILE A 62 4.56 -4.10 3.48
CA ILE A 62 5.17 -3.05 2.65
C ILE A 62 6.52 -2.61 3.21
N LEU A 63 6.60 -2.30 4.50
CA LEU A 63 7.85 -1.88 5.14
C LEU A 63 8.94 -2.96 5.02
N LYS A 64 8.56 -4.22 5.25
CA LYS A 64 9.47 -5.36 5.09
C LYS A 64 9.90 -5.56 3.63
N ALA A 65 8.99 -5.41 2.68
CA ALA A 65 9.29 -5.49 1.25
C ALA A 65 10.31 -4.43 0.80
N LEU A 66 10.17 -3.21 1.32
CA LEU A 66 11.11 -2.11 1.06
C LEU A 66 12.48 -2.36 1.69
N GLU A 67 12.53 -2.90 2.91
CA GLU A 67 13.78 -3.26 3.57
C GLU A 67 14.51 -4.39 2.85
N GLU A 68 13.78 -5.44 2.45
CA GLU A 68 14.34 -6.62 1.79
C GLU A 68 14.55 -6.42 0.28
N LYS A 69 14.08 -5.30 -0.30
CA LYS A 69 14.00 -5.06 -1.75
C LYS A 69 13.32 -6.22 -2.49
N LYS A 70 12.18 -6.70 -1.98
CA LYS A 70 11.45 -7.86 -2.51
C LYS A 70 9.93 -7.66 -2.47
N VAL A 71 9.24 -8.24 -3.43
CA VAL A 71 7.78 -8.33 -3.43
C VAL A 71 7.33 -9.40 -2.44
N LEU A 72 6.45 -9.04 -1.50
CA LEU A 72 5.92 -9.98 -0.51
C LEU A 72 4.44 -10.26 -0.75
N PRO A 73 3.97 -11.49 -0.49
CA PRO A 73 2.55 -11.81 -0.57
C PRO A 73 1.79 -11.12 0.58
N LEU A 74 0.58 -10.67 0.26
CA LEU A 74 -0.41 -10.18 1.23
C LEU A 74 -1.50 -11.20 1.52
N GLN A 75 -1.46 -12.36 0.88
CA GLN A 75 -2.42 -13.44 1.08
C GLN A 75 -1.69 -14.65 1.64
N GLU A 76 -1.79 -14.83 2.95
CA GLU A 76 -1.18 -15.95 3.67
C GLU A 76 -2.26 -16.84 4.28
N SER A 77 -2.01 -18.14 4.31
CA SER A 77 -2.82 -19.10 5.06
C SER A 77 -2.27 -19.28 6.48
N TYR A 78 -3.09 -19.88 7.34
CA TYR A 78 -2.64 -20.28 8.66
C TYR A 78 -1.48 -21.28 8.59
N ASP A 79 -0.45 -21.08 9.42
CA ASP A 79 0.58 -22.08 9.65
C ASP A 79 0.01 -23.18 10.55
N LEU A 80 -0.36 -24.31 9.94
CA LEU A 80 -0.94 -25.45 10.64
C LEU A 80 0.08 -26.26 11.45
N VAL A 81 1.38 -26.10 11.19
CA VAL A 81 2.43 -26.71 11.99
C VAL A 81 2.54 -25.97 13.32
N LYS A 82 2.51 -24.64 13.27
CA LYS A 82 2.58 -23.78 14.45
C LYS A 82 1.25 -23.69 15.19
N PHE A 83 0.12 -23.77 14.47
CA PHE A 83 -1.23 -23.66 15.03
C PHE A 83 -2.15 -24.80 14.56
N PRO A 84 -1.96 -26.03 15.07
CA PRO A 84 -2.75 -27.20 14.67
C PRO A 84 -4.26 -27.04 14.88
N GLN A 85 -4.68 -26.21 15.85
CA GLN A 85 -6.08 -25.89 16.11
C GLN A 85 -6.77 -25.17 14.94
N MET A 86 -6.02 -24.58 14.01
CA MET A 86 -6.57 -23.87 12.85
C MET A 86 -6.85 -24.78 11.65
N LYS A 87 -6.79 -26.10 11.82
CA LYS A 87 -6.99 -27.09 10.73
C LYS A 87 -8.33 -26.92 9.98
N GLU A 88 -9.38 -26.43 10.64
CA GLU A 88 -10.66 -26.12 9.98
C GLU A 88 -10.59 -24.96 8.96
N TYR A 89 -9.49 -24.20 8.99
CA TYR A 89 -9.17 -23.11 8.06
C TYR A 89 -8.07 -23.49 7.07
N GLU A 90 -7.74 -24.78 6.93
CA GLU A 90 -6.78 -25.26 5.93
C GLU A 90 -7.16 -24.79 4.51
N GLY A 91 -6.18 -24.24 3.79
CA GLY A 91 -6.38 -23.66 2.47
C GLY A 91 -7.13 -22.32 2.44
N LYS A 92 -7.57 -21.78 3.58
CA LYS A 92 -8.20 -20.46 3.67
C LYS A 92 -7.16 -19.37 3.94
N ILE A 93 -7.38 -18.21 3.34
CA ILE A 93 -6.63 -16.98 3.65
C ILE A 93 -6.92 -16.57 5.09
N ALA A 94 -5.88 -16.20 5.84
CA ALA A 94 -6.00 -15.77 7.22
C ALA A 94 -6.83 -14.48 7.33
N TYR A 95 -7.59 -14.32 8.42
CA TYR A 95 -8.55 -13.21 8.55
C TYR A 95 -7.90 -11.82 8.51
N TRP A 96 -6.63 -11.72 8.92
CA TRP A 96 -5.82 -10.49 8.92
C TRP A 96 -5.15 -10.20 7.57
N CYS A 97 -5.28 -11.09 6.59
CA CYS A 97 -4.78 -10.86 5.24
C CYS A 97 -5.89 -10.25 4.37
N PRO A 98 -5.58 -9.24 3.54
CA PRO A 98 -6.53 -8.71 2.56
C PRO A 98 -6.83 -9.73 1.45
N LYS A 99 -8.06 -9.73 0.96
CA LYS A 99 -8.49 -10.52 -0.21
C LYS A 99 -8.37 -9.74 -1.52
N THR A 100 -8.37 -8.42 -1.44
CA THR A 100 -8.39 -7.49 -2.58
C THR A 100 -7.02 -7.16 -3.12
N LEU A 101 -5.98 -7.20 -2.28
CA LEU A 101 -4.58 -6.97 -2.66
C LEU A 101 -3.79 -8.26 -2.50
N LYS A 102 -3.03 -8.64 -3.54
CA LYS A 102 -2.30 -9.92 -3.56
C LYS A 102 -0.88 -9.80 -3.02
N ASN A 103 -0.23 -8.67 -3.26
CA ASN A 103 1.17 -8.46 -2.93
C ASN A 103 1.47 -6.99 -2.62
N THR A 104 2.67 -6.73 -2.13
CA THR A 104 3.11 -5.40 -1.72
C THR A 104 3.19 -4.40 -2.87
N ASP A 105 3.46 -4.83 -4.09
CA ASP A 105 3.52 -3.93 -5.25
C ASP A 105 2.13 -3.38 -5.57
N GLU A 106 1.11 -4.23 -5.63
CA GLU A 106 -0.29 -3.79 -5.83
C GLU A 106 -0.72 -2.78 -4.74
N ALA A 107 -0.31 -3.02 -3.49
CA ALA A 107 -0.62 -2.12 -2.38
C ALA A 107 0.10 -0.76 -2.49
N ILE A 108 1.37 -0.78 -2.91
CA ILE A 108 2.18 0.43 -3.13
C ILE A 108 1.62 1.23 -4.32
N GLU A 109 1.27 0.57 -5.42
CA GLU A 109 0.64 1.18 -6.59
C GLU A 109 -0.70 1.84 -6.25
N LEU A 110 -1.49 1.22 -5.36
CA LEU A 110 -2.73 1.81 -4.88
C LEU A 110 -2.49 3.13 -4.14
N VAL A 111 -1.49 3.17 -3.25
CA VAL A 111 -1.10 4.40 -2.55
C VAL A 111 -0.67 5.47 -3.57
N TYR A 112 0.14 5.11 -4.57
CA TYR A 112 0.55 6.05 -5.61
C TYR A 112 -0.60 6.57 -6.45
N SER A 113 -1.56 5.72 -6.79
CA SER A 113 -2.74 6.12 -7.55
C SER A 113 -3.52 7.21 -6.81
N VAL A 114 -3.66 7.07 -5.49
CA VAL A 114 -4.36 8.05 -4.64
C VAL A 114 -3.55 9.33 -4.46
N LEU A 115 -2.25 9.23 -4.21
CA LEU A 115 -1.37 10.39 -4.06
C LEU A 115 -1.27 11.18 -5.38
N SER A 116 -1.10 10.50 -6.52
CA SER A 116 -1.02 11.12 -7.83
C SER A 116 -2.31 11.82 -8.24
N TRP A 117 -3.48 11.27 -7.90
CA TRP A 117 -4.76 11.97 -8.08
C TRP A 117 -4.83 13.28 -7.31
N ASN A 118 -4.34 13.30 -6.06
CA ASN A 118 -4.26 14.53 -5.28
C ASN A 118 -3.29 15.55 -5.90
N PHE A 119 -2.17 15.09 -6.47
CA PHE A 119 -1.25 15.97 -7.18
C PHE A 119 -1.85 16.57 -8.45
N GLU A 120 -2.59 15.79 -9.26
CA GLU A 120 -3.26 16.35 -10.44
C GLU A 120 -4.28 17.42 -10.06
N ARG A 121 -5.02 17.22 -8.96
CA ARG A 121 -5.95 18.20 -8.40
C ARG A 121 -5.25 19.45 -7.85
N LEU A 122 -4.13 19.31 -7.16
CA LEU A 122 -3.32 20.45 -6.70
C LEU A 122 -2.74 21.21 -7.89
N ALA A 123 -2.23 20.51 -8.90
CA ALA A 123 -1.70 21.12 -10.12
C ALA A 123 -2.76 21.88 -10.91
N SER A 124 -4.02 21.45 -10.91
CA SER A 124 -5.11 22.21 -11.53
C SER A 124 -5.42 23.50 -10.75
N ILE A 125 -5.46 23.43 -9.42
CA ILE A 125 -5.69 24.61 -8.56
C ILE A 125 -4.59 25.66 -8.79
N ILE A 126 -3.31 25.26 -8.77
CA ILE A 126 -2.17 26.18 -8.96
C ILE A 126 -2.18 26.81 -10.36
N LYS A 127 -2.68 26.11 -11.38
CA LYS A 127 -2.80 26.68 -12.74
C LYS A 127 -3.91 27.72 -12.84
N ASP A 128 -4.97 27.58 -12.06
CA ASP A 128 -6.09 28.52 -12.05
C ASP A 128 -5.74 29.80 -11.26
N GLU A 129 -4.88 29.73 -10.24
CA GLU A 129 -4.39 30.91 -9.49
C GLU A 129 -3.34 31.76 -10.24
N ARG A 130 -2.84 31.29 -11.38
CA ARG A 130 -1.88 32.03 -12.23
C ARG A 130 -2.54 32.77 -13.41
N LYS A 131 -3.86 32.91 -13.41
CA LYS A 131 -4.64 33.74 -14.35
C LYS A 131 -5.21 34.95 -13.63
#